data_AF-H1YC67-F1
#
_entry.id   AF-H1YC67-F1
#
_cell.length_a   1.000
_cell.length_b   1.000
_cell.length_c   1.000
_cell.angle_alpha   90.00
_cell.angle_beta   90.00
_cell.angle_gamma   90.00
#
_symmetry.space_group_name_H-M   'P 1'
#
loop_
_entity.id
_entity.type
_entity.pdbx_description
1 polymer ?
#
loop_
_entity_poly.entity_id
_entity_poly.type
_entity_poly.pdbx_seq_one_letter_code
_entity_poly.pdbx_strand_id
1 'polypeptide(L)'
;MKTFNNLDEAVNSIIESSQKHAKATQTGDYKTANLNYAVINSAVTYLKEKGEIEKLKELLAYNDLSVKLWVASYLIKQNDQKAAAVLEEISAQSIRHHSFHARMVLQDWRKGKLF
;
A
#
# COMPACT_ATOMS: atom_id res chain seq x y z
N MET A 1 -1.87 10.47 -15.32
CA MET A 1 -2.31 9.74 -14.11
C MET A 1 -3.55 8.95 -14.46
N LYS A 2 -3.75 7.78 -13.85
CA LYS A 2 -5.02 7.04 -13.99
C LYS A 2 -6.12 7.84 -13.29
N THR A 3 -7.27 7.98 -13.93
CA THR A 3 -8.48 8.58 -13.36
C THR A 3 -9.42 7.49 -12.87
N PHE A 4 -10.29 7.81 -11.91
CA PHE A 4 -11.26 6.88 -11.33
C PHE A 4 -12.64 7.51 -11.36
N ASN A 5 -13.65 6.74 -11.73
CA ASN A 5 -15.02 7.23 -11.86
C ASN A 5 -15.78 7.15 -10.53
N ASN A 6 -15.42 6.20 -9.66
CA ASN A 6 -16.04 5.99 -8.36
C ASN A 6 -15.05 5.37 -7.36
N LEU A 7 -15.49 5.26 -6.10
CA LEU A 7 -14.69 4.76 -4.99
C LEU A 7 -14.32 3.28 -5.16
N ASP A 8 -15.25 2.45 -5.65
CA ASP A 8 -15.02 1.00 -5.83
C ASP A 8 -13.95 0.73 -6.88
N GLU A 9 -13.94 1.50 -7.98
CA GLU A 9 -12.90 1.41 -9.01
C GLU A 9 -11.51 1.73 -8.46
N ALA A 10 -11.41 2.74 -7.59
CA ALA A 10 -10.17 3.11 -6.92
C ALA A 10 -9.70 2.01 -5.96
N VAL A 11 -10.60 1.50 -5.12
CA VAL A 11 -10.32 0.40 -4.17
C VAL A 11 -9.88 -0.86 -4.91
N ASN A 12 -10.61 -1.29 -5.94
CA ASN A 12 -10.25 -2.46 -6.74
C ASN A 12 -8.91 -2.27 -7.46
N SER A 13 -8.64 -1.06 -7.97
CA SER A 13 -7.34 -0.76 -8.58
C SER A 13 -6.19 -0.85 -7.57
N ILE A 14 -6.38 -0.47 -6.31
CA ILE A 14 -5.37 -0.65 -5.26
C ILE A 14 -5.10 -2.14 -5.03
N ILE A 15 -6.14 -2.96 -4.93
CA ILE A 15 -6.02 -4.41 -4.73
C ILE A 15 -5.21 -5.03 -5.88
N GLU A 16 -5.68 -4.85 -7.13
CA GLU A 16 -5.05 -5.45 -8.30
C GLU A 16 -3.62 -4.96 -8.50
N SER A 17 -3.39 -3.65 -8.40
CA SER A 17 -2.05 -3.09 -8.63
C SER A 17 -1.09 -3.46 -7.51
N SER A 18 -1.54 -3.65 -6.27
CA SER A 18 -0.69 -4.16 -5.19
C SER A 18 -0.14 -5.55 -5.50
N GLN A 19 -1.00 -6.44 -6.02
CA GLN A 19 -0.64 -7.79 -6.40
C GLN A 19 0.29 -7.82 -7.62
N LYS A 20 -0.06 -7.06 -8.67
CA LYS A 20 0.76 -6.92 -9.88
C LYS A 20 2.14 -6.32 -9.56
N HIS A 21 2.19 -5.31 -8.69
CA HIS A 21 3.44 -4.70 -8.22
C HIS A 21 4.32 -5.73 -7.51
N ALA A 22 3.76 -6.50 -6.57
CA ALA A 22 4.53 -7.49 -5.81
C ALA A 22 5.12 -8.56 -6.72
N LYS A 23 4.32 -9.11 -7.65
CA LYS A 23 4.79 -10.08 -8.65
C LYS A 23 5.92 -9.50 -9.51
N ALA A 24 5.75 -8.29 -10.03
CA ALA A 24 6.76 -7.63 -10.86
C ALA A 24 8.06 -7.33 -10.10
N THR A 25 7.96 -6.95 -8.82
CA THR A 25 9.13 -6.72 -7.96
C THR A 25 9.92 -8.00 -7.74
N GLN A 26 9.24 -9.13 -7.52
CA GLN A 26 9.87 -10.44 -7.33
C GLN A 26 10.62 -10.92 -8.59
N THR A 27 10.13 -10.56 -9.78
CA THR A 27 10.74 -10.94 -11.06
C THR A 27 11.71 -9.90 -11.62
N GLY A 28 11.94 -8.78 -10.92
CA GLY A 28 12.79 -7.68 -11.39
C GLY A 28 12.19 -6.87 -12.56
N ASP A 29 10.89 -7.01 -12.84
CA ASP A 29 10.20 -6.21 -13.85
C ASP A 29 9.86 -4.82 -13.29
N TYR A 30 10.86 -3.95 -13.27
CA TYR A 30 10.73 -2.59 -12.74
C TYR A 30 9.73 -1.74 -13.53
N LYS A 31 9.50 -2.02 -14.82
CA LYS A 31 8.53 -1.26 -15.63
C LYS A 31 7.11 -1.52 -15.14
N THR A 32 6.75 -2.79 -14.98
CA THR A 32 5.44 -3.17 -14.46
C THR A 32 5.27 -2.79 -12.99
N ALA A 33 6.32 -2.92 -12.18
CA ALA A 33 6.29 -2.47 -10.78
C ALA A 33 6.01 -0.97 -10.69
N ASN A 34 6.79 -0.14 -11.39
CA ASN A 34 6.62 1.32 -11.38
C ASN A 34 5.26 1.77 -11.91
N LEU A 35 4.76 1.12 -12.97
CA LEU A 35 3.41 1.38 -13.49
C LEU A 35 2.34 1.15 -12.42
N ASN A 36 2.40 0.01 -11.74
CA ASN A 36 1.41 -0.34 -10.72
C ASN A 36 1.55 0.52 -9.46
N TYR A 37 2.76 0.92 -9.09
CA TYR A 37 2.97 1.93 -8.05
C TYR A 37 2.26 3.25 -8.38
N ALA A 38 2.40 3.74 -9.62
CA ALA A 38 1.74 4.95 -10.06
C ALA A 38 0.20 4.84 -10.03
N VAL A 39 -0.34 3.66 -10.34
CA VAL A 39 -1.79 3.38 -10.23
C VAL A 39 -2.25 3.40 -8.77
N ILE A 40 -1.55 2.68 -7.87
CA ILE A 40 -1.85 2.69 -6.43
C ILE A 40 -1.85 4.12 -5.91
N ASN A 41 -0.81 4.89 -6.22
CA ASN A 41 -0.69 6.26 -5.75
C ASN A 41 -1.83 7.15 -6.26
N SER A 42 -2.20 7.02 -7.53
CA SER A 42 -3.33 7.77 -8.10
C SER A 42 -4.65 7.42 -7.41
N ALA A 43 -4.89 6.12 -7.13
CA ALA A 43 -6.10 5.65 -6.48
C ALA A 43 -6.21 6.13 -5.03
N VAL A 44 -5.11 6.07 -4.27
CA VAL A 44 -5.08 6.56 -2.90
C VAL A 44 -5.28 8.08 -2.87
N THR A 45 -4.65 8.83 -3.78
CA THR A 45 -4.88 10.28 -3.91
C THR A 45 -6.34 10.60 -4.18
N TYR A 46 -6.98 9.88 -5.12
CA TYR A 46 -8.40 10.05 -5.41
C TYR A 46 -9.27 9.82 -4.15
N LEU A 47 -9.02 8.76 -3.38
CA LEU A 47 -9.74 8.50 -2.13
C LEU A 47 -9.52 9.60 -1.09
N LYS A 48 -8.29 10.12 -0.96
CA LYS A 48 -8.00 11.26 -0.06
C LYS A 48 -8.77 12.51 -0.46
N GLU A 49 -8.77 12.85 -1.74
CA GLU A 49 -9.48 14.02 -2.28
C GLU A 49 -11.00 13.93 -2.10
N LYS A 50 -11.54 12.71 -2.02
CA LYS A 50 -12.95 12.46 -1.70
C LYS A 50 -13.26 12.37 -0.20
N GLY A 51 -12.25 12.40 0.67
CA GLY A 51 -12.44 12.22 2.12
C GLY A 51 -12.71 10.76 2.53
N GLU A 52 -12.41 9.80 1.65
CA GLU A 52 -12.82 8.40 1.74
C GLU A 52 -11.64 7.44 1.96
N ILE A 53 -10.49 7.94 2.38
CA ILE A 53 -9.29 7.11 2.62
C ILE A 53 -9.51 6.04 3.70
N GLU A 54 -10.42 6.29 4.63
CA GLU A 54 -10.78 5.36 5.71
C GLU A 54 -11.32 4.03 5.19
N LYS A 55 -11.88 3.99 3.97
CA LYS A 55 -12.31 2.74 3.31
C LYS A 55 -11.17 1.73 3.17
N LEU A 56 -9.92 2.20 3.11
CA LEU A 56 -8.76 1.30 3.03
C LEU A 56 -8.56 0.48 4.31
N LYS A 57 -9.14 0.87 5.45
CA LYS A 57 -9.00 0.13 6.71
C LYS A 57 -9.55 -1.29 6.61
N GLU A 58 -10.58 -1.51 5.82
CA GLU A 58 -11.15 -2.84 5.56
C GLU A 58 -10.11 -3.76 4.89
N LEU A 59 -9.20 -3.19 4.10
CA LEU A 59 -8.16 -3.94 3.41
C LEU A 59 -6.95 -4.30 4.29
N LEU A 60 -6.85 -3.78 5.51
CA LEU A 60 -5.82 -4.21 6.47
C LEU A 60 -5.99 -5.69 6.89
N ALA A 61 -7.22 -6.22 6.78
CA ALA A 61 -7.52 -7.62 7.04
C ALA A 61 -7.61 -8.46 5.75
N TYR A 62 -7.26 -7.90 4.58
CA TYR A 62 -7.41 -8.57 3.30
C TYR A 62 -6.51 -9.82 3.19
N ASN A 63 -7.01 -10.87 2.53
CA ASN A 63 -6.30 -12.14 2.34
C ASN A 63 -5.23 -12.08 1.23
N ASP A 64 -4.44 -11.01 1.22
CA ASP A 64 -3.26 -10.86 0.36
C ASP A 64 -2.24 -9.96 1.07
N LEU A 65 -1.03 -10.47 1.25
CA LEU A 65 0.02 -9.75 1.98
C LEU A 65 0.46 -8.46 1.26
N SER A 66 0.44 -8.45 -0.07
CA SER A 66 0.83 -7.30 -0.89
C SER A 66 -0.17 -6.19 -0.75
N VAL A 67 -1.47 -6.52 -0.72
CA VAL A 67 -2.55 -5.55 -0.48
C VAL A 67 -2.42 -4.95 0.91
N LYS A 68 -2.29 -5.79 1.94
CA LYS A 68 -2.11 -5.32 3.33
C LYS A 68 -0.90 -4.39 3.47
N LEU A 69 0.24 -4.77 2.88
CA LEU A 69 1.46 -3.98 2.89
C LEU A 69 1.22 -2.58 2.31
N TRP A 70 0.70 -2.50 1.09
CA TRP A 70 0.50 -1.22 0.42
C TRP A 70 -0.50 -0.33 1.14
N VAL A 71 -1.64 -0.89 1.55
CA VAL A 71 -2.66 -0.17 2.30
C VAL A 71 -2.11 0.38 3.62
N ALA A 72 -1.40 -0.45 4.38
CA ALA A 72 -0.80 -0.04 5.63
C ALA A 72 0.25 1.07 5.43
N SER A 73 1.07 0.98 4.36
CA SER A 73 2.05 2.02 4.01
C SER A 73 1.43 3.40 3.73
N TYR A 74 0.17 3.47 3.30
CA TYR A 74 -0.54 4.73 3.13
C TYR A 74 -1.29 5.19 4.38
N LEU A 75 -1.91 4.26 5.12
CA LEU A 75 -2.67 4.57 6.34
C LEU A 75 -1.77 4.98 7.51
N ILE A 76 -0.55 4.44 7.61
CA ILE A 76 0.39 4.85 8.67
C ILE A 76 0.76 6.34 8.61
N LYS A 77 0.70 6.95 7.40
CA LYS A 77 0.91 8.40 7.20
C LYS A 77 -0.21 9.25 7.83
N GLN A 78 -1.36 8.65 8.11
CA GLN A 78 -2.47 9.27 8.84
C GLN A 78 -2.42 8.93 10.35
N ASN A 79 -1.27 8.46 10.84
CA ASN A 79 -1.07 8.00 12.22
C ASN A 79 -1.99 6.84 12.63
N ASP A 80 -2.43 6.03 11.67
CA ASP A 80 -3.25 4.85 11.96
C ASP A 80 -2.42 3.75 12.65
N GLN A 81 -2.77 3.46 13.91
CA GLN A 81 -2.05 2.48 14.73
C GLN A 81 -2.24 1.04 14.26
N LYS A 82 -3.38 0.71 13.64
CA LYS A 82 -3.60 -0.63 13.08
C LYS A 82 -2.70 -0.84 11.86
N ALA A 83 -2.52 0.18 11.03
CA ALA A 83 -1.59 0.15 9.93
C ALA A 83 -0.14 -0.06 10.40
N ALA A 84 0.28 0.61 11.47
CA ALA A 84 1.59 0.39 12.08
C ALA A 84 1.75 -1.06 12.56
N ALA A 85 0.77 -1.61 13.29
CA ALA A 85 0.79 -2.99 13.75
C ALA A 85 0.88 -4.00 12.59
N VAL A 86 0.11 -3.81 11.52
CA VAL A 86 0.17 -4.66 10.32
C VAL A 86 1.56 -4.59 9.67
N LEU A 87 2.18 -3.42 9.56
CA LEU A 87 3.53 -3.30 9.03
C LEU A 87 4.55 -3.99 9.93
N GLU A 88 4.41 -3.91 11.25
CA GLU A 88 5.28 -4.61 12.20
C GLU A 88 5.17 -6.13 12.05
N GLU A 89 3.96 -6.66 11.95
CA GLU A 89 3.71 -8.09 11.68
C GLU A 89 4.34 -8.54 10.36
N ILE A 90 4.14 -7.78 9.26
CA ILE A 90 4.73 -8.10 7.95
C ILE A 90 6.26 -8.05 8.02
N SER A 91 6.81 -7.07 8.75
CA SER A 91 8.26 -6.91 8.90
C SER A 91 8.94 -8.09 9.60
N ALA A 92 8.21 -8.77 10.49
CA ALA A 92 8.70 -9.91 11.27
C ALA A 92 8.67 -11.25 10.51
N GLN A 93 7.86 -11.38 9.45
CA GLN A 93 7.65 -12.65 8.72
C GLN A 93 8.85 -13.10 7.85
N SER A 94 9.91 -12.29 7.72
CA SER A 94 11.10 -12.61 6.91
C SER A 94 10.82 -12.95 5.43
N ILE A 95 9.75 -12.38 4.88
CA ILE A 95 9.38 -12.49 3.45
C ILE A 95 10.19 -11.46 2.67
N ARG A 96 11.12 -11.92 1.83
CA ARG A 96 12.17 -11.11 1.16
C ARG A 96 11.77 -9.65 0.87
N HIS A 97 10.87 -9.43 -0.10
CA HIS A 97 10.51 -8.09 -0.55
C HIS A 97 9.50 -7.40 0.37
N HIS A 98 8.50 -8.13 0.88
CA HIS A 98 7.45 -7.57 1.73
C HIS A 98 7.96 -7.12 3.09
N SER A 99 8.70 -7.98 3.81
CA SER A 99 9.27 -7.65 5.10
C SER A 99 10.31 -6.53 5.00
N PHE A 100 11.11 -6.51 3.92
CA PHE A 100 12.02 -5.39 3.66
C PHE A 100 11.26 -4.07 3.46
N HIS A 101 10.25 -4.04 2.60
CA HIS A 101 9.42 -2.86 2.37
C HIS A 101 8.80 -2.37 3.69
N ALA A 102 8.16 -3.27 4.45
CA ALA A 102 7.52 -2.90 5.71
C ALA A 102 8.51 -2.27 6.71
N ARG A 103 9.72 -2.83 6.83
CA ARG A 103 10.79 -2.24 7.66
C ARG A 103 11.17 -0.84 7.21
N MET A 104 11.31 -0.62 5.90
CA MET A 104 11.66 0.70 5.36
C MET A 104 10.58 1.74 5.69
N VAL A 105 9.31 1.39 5.49
CA VAL A 105 8.19 2.28 5.80
C VAL A 105 8.12 2.61 7.29
N LEU A 106 8.24 1.61 8.18
CA LEU A 106 8.28 1.84 9.62
C LEU A 106 9.47 2.71 10.04
N GLN A 107 10.63 2.49 9.43
CA GLN A 107 11.83 3.28 9.72
C GLN A 107 11.63 4.75 9.34
N ASP A 108 11.08 5.02 8.16
CA ASP A 108 10.83 6.39 7.70
C ASP A 108 9.72 7.07 8.50
N TRP A 109 8.66 6.33 8.87
CA TRP A 109 7.60 6.83 9.75
C TRP A 109 8.14 7.24 11.11
N ARG A 110 8.90 6.36 11.79
CA ARG A 110 9.49 6.62 13.12
C ARG A 110 10.48 7.78 13.12
N LYS A 111 11.12 8.06 11.98
CA LYS A 111 12.02 9.20 11.79
C LYS A 111 11.30 10.50 11.42
N GLY A 112 9.97 10.49 11.29
CA GLY A 112 9.18 11.64 10.87
C GLY A 112 9.38 12.03 9.40
N LYS A 113 9.87 11.11 8.54
CA LYS A 113 10.17 11.39 7.12
C LYS A 113 9.01 11.15 6.16
N LEU A 114 7.90 10.60 6.63
CA LEU A 114 6.71 10.30 5.81
C LEU A 114 5.63 11.39 5.84
N PHE A 115 5.93 12.53 6.48
CA PHE A 115 5.01 13.65 6.70
C PHE A 115 5.44 14.88 5.91
#